data_AF-A0A139LBF1-F1
#
_entry.id   AF-A0A139LBF1-F1
#
_cell.length_a   1.000
_cell.length_b   1.000
_cell.length_c   1.000
_cell.angle_alpha   90.00
_cell.angle_beta   90.00
_cell.angle_gamma   90.00
#
_symmetry.space_group_name_H-M   'P 1'
#
loop_
_entity.id
_entity.type
_entity.pdbx_description
1 polymer ?
#
loop_
_entity_poly.entity_id
_entity_poly.type
_entity_poly.pdbx_seq_one_letter_code
_entity_poly.pdbx_strand_id
1 'polypeptide(L)'
;MKLKKFEGNPILSPSEKNDWESLVTCNPGVFYDNGMFYMLYRAAGNDREHVIRLGLATSRDGFYFERHSDRPAFSPSVDGPDSGCVEDPRIVKFDGEYYITYAYRPVPPGQYWKFGHDEVLLPECGKYAPAAIAKNLGNTGLAVTTDFCHFRRLGRLTSPVLDDRDVILFPEKVNGQFVMLHRPKQYIGEKFGVEYPSIWIKFSDDLLDWEGKESHLLLTGRENTWEEKIGGSTPPLKTDKGWLMLYHGVEHGGKGYYRVGALLLDLDNPLKILAKTHESILEPEEDFEINGYYNGCVFPTGNVIVDDTLFVYYGSADKYVCVATCSVNELLSYLLTDCKV
;
A
#
# COMPACT_ATOMS: atom_id res chain seq x y z
N MET A 1 2.18 2.46 22.44
CA MET A 1 0.99 1.61 22.17
C MET A 1 1.34 0.60 21.08
N LYS A 2 0.81 -0.62 21.12
CA LYS A 2 0.97 -1.63 20.06
C LYS A 2 -0.40 -2.12 19.61
N LEU A 3 -0.55 -2.47 18.33
CA LEU A 3 -1.76 -3.12 17.82
C LEU A 3 -1.83 -4.56 18.33
N LYS A 4 -3.04 -5.07 18.59
CA LYS A 4 -3.27 -6.46 18.97
C LYS A 4 -3.38 -7.31 17.70
N LYS A 5 -2.41 -8.19 17.46
CA LYS A 5 -2.49 -9.19 16.39
C LYS A 5 -3.58 -10.21 16.69
N PHE A 6 -4.30 -10.63 15.65
CA PHE A 6 -5.31 -11.69 15.79
C PHE A 6 -4.63 -13.05 15.99
N GLU A 7 -5.07 -13.81 16.99
CA GLU A 7 -4.51 -15.13 17.32
C GLU A 7 -4.71 -16.14 16.18
N GLY A 8 -5.71 -15.95 15.33
CA GLY A 8 -5.95 -16.78 14.15
C GLY A 8 -5.15 -16.40 12.91
N ASN A 9 -4.18 -15.48 13.01
CA ASN A 9 -3.29 -15.17 11.90
C ASN A 9 -2.42 -16.39 11.51
N PRO A 10 -2.07 -16.55 10.21
CA PRO A 10 -2.51 -15.73 9.08
C PRO A 10 -3.97 -16.00 8.65
N ILE A 11 -4.70 -14.95 8.25
CA ILE A 11 -6.10 -15.04 7.83
C ILE A 11 -6.28 -15.45 6.37
N LEU A 12 -5.26 -15.23 5.52
CA LEU A 12 -5.14 -15.87 4.21
C LEU A 12 -3.70 -16.32 3.97
N SER A 13 -3.58 -17.51 3.39
CA SER A 13 -2.32 -18.13 3.01
C SER A 13 -2.35 -18.54 1.54
N PRO A 14 -1.18 -18.69 0.87
CA PRO A 14 -1.10 -19.22 -0.49
C PRO A 14 -1.87 -20.53 -0.63
N SER A 15 -2.49 -20.72 -1.78
CA SER A 15 -3.37 -21.85 -2.04
C SER A 15 -2.83 -22.70 -3.19
N GLU A 16 -2.35 -23.90 -2.89
CA GLU A 16 -1.88 -24.85 -3.91
C GLU A 16 -3.00 -25.33 -4.84
N LYS A 17 -4.27 -25.04 -4.52
CA LYS A 17 -5.41 -25.37 -5.39
C LYS A 17 -5.45 -24.52 -6.66
N ASN A 18 -4.81 -23.36 -6.63
CA ASN A 18 -4.85 -22.35 -7.69
C ASN A 18 -3.43 -21.91 -8.04
N ASP A 19 -2.96 -22.27 -9.24
CA ASP A 19 -1.58 -22.02 -9.65
C ASP A 19 -1.16 -20.54 -9.50
N TRP A 20 -2.07 -19.60 -9.78
CA TRP A 20 -1.81 -18.16 -9.78
C TRP A 20 -1.65 -17.52 -8.39
N GLU A 21 -2.02 -18.20 -7.32
CA GLU A 21 -1.88 -17.75 -5.92
C GLU A 21 -1.19 -18.79 -5.03
N SER A 22 -0.51 -19.75 -5.66
CA SER A 22 0.13 -20.88 -4.99
C SER A 22 1.36 -20.52 -4.17
N LEU A 23 1.95 -19.34 -4.41
CA LEU A 23 3.23 -18.94 -3.82
C LEU A 23 3.11 -17.78 -2.84
N VAL A 24 2.38 -16.73 -3.23
CA VAL A 24 2.24 -15.48 -2.46
C VAL A 24 0.77 -15.11 -2.33
N THR A 25 0.37 -14.68 -1.13
CA THR A 25 -0.94 -14.06 -0.84
C THR A 25 -0.70 -12.99 0.23
N CYS A 26 -0.60 -11.71 -0.14
CA CYS A 26 -0.19 -10.64 0.78
C CYS A 26 -0.84 -9.28 0.44
N ASN A 27 -0.37 -8.22 1.10
CA ASN A 27 -0.63 -6.80 0.83
C ASN A 27 -2.09 -6.51 0.39
N PRO A 28 -3.07 -6.76 1.28
CA PRO A 28 -4.48 -6.63 0.95
C PRO A 28 -4.99 -5.18 1.02
N GLY A 29 -5.66 -4.71 -0.03
CA GLY A 29 -6.54 -3.56 0.07
C GLY A 29 -7.88 -4.03 0.62
N VAL A 30 -8.41 -3.36 1.67
CA VAL A 30 -9.69 -3.75 2.29
C VAL A 30 -10.60 -2.54 2.41
N PHE A 31 -11.88 -2.75 2.11
CA PHE A 31 -12.94 -1.77 2.33
C PHE A 31 -14.12 -2.42 3.04
N TYR A 32 -14.78 -1.70 3.94
CA TYR A 32 -15.96 -2.16 4.66
C TYR A 32 -17.18 -1.39 4.20
N ASP A 33 -18.21 -2.10 3.73
CA ASP A 33 -19.43 -1.48 3.24
C ASP A 33 -20.63 -2.43 3.41
N ASN A 34 -21.77 -1.87 3.82
CA ASN A 34 -23.03 -2.60 4.00
C ASN A 34 -22.90 -3.90 4.81
N GLY A 35 -22.09 -3.90 5.88
CA GLY A 35 -21.92 -5.07 6.74
C GLY A 35 -20.96 -6.13 6.21
N MET A 36 -20.20 -5.83 5.15
CA MET A 36 -19.27 -6.75 4.52
C MET A 36 -17.89 -6.11 4.34
N PHE A 37 -16.84 -6.88 4.63
CA PHE A 37 -15.47 -6.55 4.29
C PHE A 37 -15.16 -7.13 2.91
N TYR A 38 -14.67 -6.28 2.01
CA TYR A 38 -14.17 -6.65 0.68
C TYR A 38 -12.66 -6.51 0.66
N MET A 39 -11.96 -7.60 0.36
CA MET A 39 -10.50 -7.65 0.32
C MET A 39 -10.02 -7.94 -1.11
N LEU A 40 -9.23 -7.03 -1.66
CA LEU A 40 -8.40 -7.29 -2.82
C LEU A 40 -6.99 -7.63 -2.34
N TYR A 41 -6.60 -8.90 -2.41
CA TYR A 41 -5.28 -9.36 -1.95
C TYR A 41 -4.32 -9.55 -3.12
N ARG A 42 -3.06 -9.15 -2.94
CA ARG A 42 -1.99 -9.44 -3.88
C ARG A 42 -1.70 -10.93 -3.89
N ALA A 43 -1.60 -11.55 -5.05
CA ALA A 43 -1.23 -12.95 -5.18
C ALA A 43 -0.34 -13.22 -6.39
N ALA A 44 0.51 -14.24 -6.26
CA ALA A 44 1.35 -14.73 -7.35
C ALA A 44 1.59 -16.23 -7.22
N GLY A 45 1.82 -16.86 -8.38
CA GLY A 45 2.12 -18.27 -8.49
C GLY A 45 3.62 -18.56 -8.45
N ASN A 46 3.96 -19.83 -8.67
CA ASN A 46 5.35 -20.28 -8.82
C ASN A 46 5.89 -20.13 -10.25
N ASP A 47 5.28 -19.27 -11.07
CA ASP A 47 5.83 -18.92 -12.38
C ASP A 47 7.13 -18.12 -12.24
N ARG A 48 8.02 -18.27 -13.23
CA ARG A 48 9.36 -17.66 -13.20
C ARG A 48 9.27 -16.14 -13.27
N GLU A 49 8.32 -15.67 -14.07
CA GLU A 49 8.01 -14.27 -14.34
C GLU A 49 7.46 -13.57 -13.08
N HIS A 50 6.93 -14.33 -12.13
CA HIS A 50 6.25 -13.84 -10.93
C HIS A 50 5.17 -12.82 -11.30
N VAL A 51 4.20 -13.25 -12.11
CA VAL A 51 3.09 -12.40 -12.53
C VAL A 51 2.18 -12.17 -11.32
N ILE A 52 2.16 -10.93 -10.84
CA ILE A 52 1.36 -10.55 -9.68
C ILE A 52 -0.02 -10.06 -10.13
N ARG A 53 -1.05 -10.54 -9.42
CA ARG A 53 -2.48 -10.34 -9.69
C ARG A 53 -3.18 -10.01 -8.39
N LEU A 54 -4.45 -9.58 -8.46
CA LEU A 54 -5.30 -9.38 -7.29
C LEU A 54 -6.42 -10.43 -7.24
N GLY A 55 -6.56 -11.10 -6.11
CA GLY A 55 -7.72 -11.93 -5.78
C GLY A 55 -8.76 -11.17 -4.99
N LEU A 56 -10.00 -11.67 -4.95
CA LEU A 56 -11.08 -11.14 -4.13
C LEU A 56 -11.45 -12.13 -3.03
N ALA A 57 -11.54 -11.64 -1.80
CA ALA A 57 -12.11 -12.36 -0.68
C ALA A 57 -13.08 -11.47 0.11
N THR A 58 -14.03 -12.07 0.81
CA THR A 58 -15.04 -11.35 1.60
C THR A 58 -15.18 -11.91 3.00
N SER A 59 -15.55 -11.06 3.96
CA SER A 59 -15.81 -11.45 5.34
C SER A 59 -16.95 -10.64 5.93
N ARG A 60 -17.72 -11.25 6.85
CA ARG A 60 -18.75 -10.54 7.65
C ARG A 60 -18.24 -10.04 9.00
N ASP A 61 -17.14 -10.58 9.50
CA ASP A 61 -16.59 -10.28 10.82
C ASP A 61 -15.22 -9.58 10.79
N GLY A 62 -14.57 -9.54 9.62
CA GLY A 62 -13.26 -8.92 9.43
C GLY A 62 -12.08 -9.79 9.88
N PHE A 63 -12.32 -11.04 10.28
CA PHE A 63 -11.27 -11.97 10.71
C PHE A 63 -11.20 -13.20 9.80
N TYR A 64 -12.35 -13.75 9.40
CA TYR A 64 -12.40 -14.95 8.56
C TYR A 64 -12.88 -14.59 7.16
N PHE A 65 -12.00 -14.77 6.17
CA PHE A 65 -12.25 -14.40 4.77
C PHE A 65 -12.47 -15.63 3.89
N GLU A 66 -13.49 -15.55 3.05
CA GLU A 66 -13.78 -16.53 2.02
C GLU A 66 -13.34 -15.99 0.65
N ARG A 67 -12.55 -16.77 -0.10
CA ARG A 67 -12.20 -16.43 -1.49
C ARG A 67 -13.45 -16.46 -2.36
N HIS A 68 -13.60 -15.44 -3.19
CA HIS A 68 -14.76 -15.32 -4.06
C HIS A 68 -14.68 -16.25 -5.29
N SER A 69 -13.47 -16.58 -5.77
CA SER A 69 -13.27 -17.30 -7.04
C SER A 69 -11.96 -18.10 -7.06
N ASP A 70 -11.85 -19.07 -7.97
CA ASP A 70 -10.63 -19.79 -8.34
C ASP A 70 -9.76 -19.02 -9.36
N ARG A 71 -10.25 -17.86 -9.82
CA ARG A 71 -9.57 -16.96 -10.75
C ARG A 71 -9.26 -15.60 -10.09
N PRO A 72 -8.20 -14.90 -10.54
CA PRO A 72 -7.94 -13.54 -10.08
C PRO A 72 -9.10 -12.60 -10.42
N ALA A 73 -9.40 -11.66 -9.52
CA ALA A 73 -10.38 -10.60 -9.73
C ALA A 73 -9.84 -9.48 -10.64
N PHE A 74 -8.55 -9.16 -10.52
CA PHE A 74 -7.88 -8.16 -11.35
C PHE A 74 -6.50 -8.67 -11.76
N SER A 75 -6.29 -8.85 -13.07
CA SER A 75 -5.03 -9.33 -13.65
C SER A 75 -4.36 -8.23 -14.47
N PRO A 76 -3.04 -8.29 -14.70
CA PRO A 76 -2.33 -7.43 -15.67
C PRO A 76 -3.08 -7.31 -17.01
N SER A 77 -3.00 -6.15 -17.64
CA SER A 77 -3.57 -6.00 -18.98
C SER A 77 -2.77 -6.81 -20.01
N VAL A 78 -3.39 -7.14 -21.13
CA VAL A 78 -2.71 -7.92 -22.18
C VAL A 78 -1.61 -7.11 -22.87
N ASP A 79 -1.88 -5.83 -23.12
CA ASP A 79 -1.04 -4.94 -23.94
C ASP A 79 -0.94 -3.51 -23.39
N GLY A 80 -1.46 -3.27 -22.19
CA GLY A 80 -1.42 -1.98 -21.54
C GLY A 80 -0.12 -1.73 -20.76
N PRO A 81 0.02 -0.54 -20.15
CA PRO A 81 1.24 -0.17 -19.42
C PRO A 81 1.47 -1.02 -18.15
N ASP A 82 0.43 -1.70 -17.65
CA ASP A 82 0.43 -2.58 -16.49
C ASP A 82 0.45 -4.08 -16.87
N SER A 83 1.00 -4.42 -18.04
CA SER A 83 1.06 -5.81 -18.53
C SER A 83 1.99 -6.73 -17.74
N GLY A 84 2.89 -6.17 -16.93
CA GLY A 84 3.83 -6.95 -16.14
C GLY A 84 3.26 -7.49 -14.85
N CYS A 85 2.55 -6.64 -14.10
CA CYS A 85 2.01 -6.96 -12.79
C CYS A 85 1.01 -5.90 -12.34
N VAL A 86 0.16 -6.26 -11.38
CA VAL A 86 -0.68 -5.33 -10.60
C VAL A 86 -0.56 -5.68 -9.12
N GLU A 87 -0.20 -4.72 -8.29
CA GLU A 87 0.31 -4.96 -6.94
C GLU A 87 -0.30 -3.99 -5.91
N ASP A 88 -0.33 -4.43 -4.66
CA ASP A 88 -0.53 -3.63 -3.46
C ASP A 88 -1.68 -2.61 -3.56
N PRO A 89 -2.93 -3.08 -3.71
CA PRO A 89 -4.09 -2.20 -3.91
C PRO A 89 -4.41 -1.39 -2.65
N ARG A 90 -4.79 -0.13 -2.84
CA ARG A 90 -5.45 0.70 -1.80
C ARG A 90 -6.78 1.18 -2.32
N ILE A 91 -7.81 1.19 -1.47
CA ILE A 91 -9.20 1.37 -1.89
C ILE A 91 -9.79 2.59 -1.18
N VAL A 92 -10.37 3.52 -1.95
CA VAL A 92 -11.22 4.61 -1.45
C VAL A 92 -12.55 4.60 -2.19
N LYS A 93 -13.55 5.33 -1.70
CA LYS A 93 -14.88 5.39 -2.31
C LYS A 93 -15.28 6.83 -2.57
N PHE A 94 -15.67 7.13 -3.81
CA PHE A 94 -16.27 8.41 -4.19
C PHE A 94 -17.59 8.13 -4.91
N ASP A 95 -18.66 8.85 -4.55
CA ASP A 95 -19.96 8.83 -5.23
C ASP A 95 -20.55 7.43 -5.53
N GLY A 96 -20.30 6.46 -4.64
CA GLY A 96 -20.81 5.10 -4.79
C GLY A 96 -19.86 4.13 -5.49
N GLU A 97 -18.78 4.61 -6.10
CA GLU A 97 -17.77 3.80 -6.80
C GLU A 97 -16.51 3.62 -5.96
N TYR A 98 -15.89 2.45 -6.05
CA TYR A 98 -14.61 2.14 -5.39
C TYR A 98 -13.47 2.42 -6.36
N TYR A 99 -12.56 3.30 -5.94
CA TYR A 99 -11.36 3.65 -6.67
C TYR A 99 -10.17 2.93 -6.04
N ILE A 100 -9.43 2.19 -6.87
CA ILE A 100 -8.29 1.39 -6.46
C ILE A 100 -7.03 1.97 -7.07
N THR A 101 -6.14 2.48 -6.23
CA THR A 101 -4.75 2.70 -6.64
C THR A 101 -4.01 1.38 -6.57
N TYR A 102 -3.23 1.06 -7.59
CA TYR A 102 -2.43 -0.16 -7.63
C TYR A 102 -1.08 0.14 -8.27
N ALA A 103 -0.01 -0.41 -7.69
CA ALA A 103 1.30 -0.37 -8.31
C ALA A 103 1.34 -1.35 -9.49
N TYR A 104 2.11 -1.03 -10.52
CA TYR A 104 2.31 -1.91 -11.66
C TYR A 104 3.70 -1.70 -12.27
N ARG A 105 4.10 -2.66 -13.11
CA ARG A 105 5.26 -2.56 -14.01
C ARG A 105 4.87 -2.95 -15.43
N PRO A 106 5.58 -2.43 -16.46
CA PRO A 106 5.35 -2.84 -17.85
C PRO A 106 5.68 -4.31 -18.13
N VAL A 107 6.67 -4.87 -17.42
CA VAL A 107 7.11 -6.26 -17.59
C VAL A 107 7.17 -6.95 -16.22
N PRO A 108 6.86 -8.27 -16.12
CA PRO A 108 6.82 -8.94 -14.84
C PRO A 108 8.13 -8.75 -14.05
N PRO A 109 8.07 -8.51 -12.74
CA PRO A 109 9.26 -8.18 -11.95
C PRO A 109 10.21 -9.37 -11.77
N GLY A 110 9.73 -10.60 -11.98
CA GLY A 110 10.42 -11.82 -11.61
C GLY A 110 10.36 -12.10 -10.11
N GLN A 111 10.83 -13.29 -9.74
CA GLN A 111 10.93 -13.75 -8.35
C GLN A 111 12.02 -12.96 -7.62
N TYR A 112 11.69 -11.75 -7.15
CA TYR A 112 12.63 -10.74 -6.65
C TYR A 112 13.52 -11.19 -5.48
N TRP A 113 13.08 -12.18 -4.70
CA TRP A 113 13.91 -12.79 -3.64
C TRP A 113 15.09 -13.62 -4.18
N LYS A 114 15.18 -13.83 -5.51
CA LYS A 114 16.31 -14.48 -6.18
C LYS A 114 17.36 -13.48 -6.71
N PHE A 115 17.11 -12.18 -6.57
CA PHE A 115 17.97 -11.11 -7.07
C PHE A 115 18.53 -10.27 -5.92
N GLY A 116 19.40 -9.30 -6.24
CA GLY A 116 19.82 -8.30 -5.27
C GLY A 116 18.67 -7.42 -4.79
N HIS A 117 18.88 -6.73 -3.67
CA HIS A 117 17.91 -5.77 -3.15
C HIS A 117 17.55 -4.71 -4.22
N ASP A 118 16.25 -4.45 -4.40
CA ASP A 118 15.70 -3.53 -5.40
C ASP A 118 16.00 -3.88 -6.88
N GLU A 119 16.42 -5.12 -7.17
CA GLU A 119 16.57 -5.62 -8.54
C GLU A 119 15.29 -6.28 -9.06
N VAL A 120 15.02 -6.09 -10.36
CA VAL A 120 13.88 -6.69 -11.08
C VAL A 120 14.33 -7.16 -12.46
N LEU A 121 13.54 -8.02 -13.08
CA LEU A 121 13.74 -8.37 -14.48
C LEU A 121 13.60 -7.14 -15.37
N LEU A 122 14.53 -6.99 -16.32
CA LEU A 122 14.52 -5.95 -17.34
C LEU A 122 14.17 -6.56 -18.69
N PRO A 123 13.34 -5.90 -19.51
CA PRO A 123 13.10 -6.34 -20.87
C PRO A 123 14.32 -6.11 -21.76
N GLU A 124 14.46 -6.96 -22.78
CA GLU A 124 15.29 -6.62 -23.93
C GLU A 124 14.60 -5.51 -24.71
N CYS A 125 15.29 -4.38 -24.89
CA CYS A 125 14.71 -3.21 -25.51
C CYS A 125 15.71 -2.50 -26.43
N GLY A 126 15.20 -1.88 -27.49
CA GLY A 126 16.02 -1.05 -28.37
C GLY A 126 16.50 0.23 -27.68
N LYS A 127 17.55 0.87 -28.22
CA LYS A 127 18.19 2.08 -27.68
C LYS A 127 17.23 3.24 -27.34
N TYR A 128 16.09 3.32 -28.02
CA TYR A 128 15.11 4.41 -27.87
C TYR A 128 13.90 4.04 -27.01
N ALA A 129 13.94 2.89 -26.33
CA ALA A 129 12.84 2.48 -25.46
C ALA A 129 12.61 3.53 -24.34
N PRO A 130 11.34 3.87 -24.04
CA PRO A 130 11.01 4.78 -22.93
C PRO A 130 11.56 4.25 -21.60
N ALA A 131 11.96 5.18 -20.71
CA ALA A 131 12.55 4.83 -19.41
C ALA A 131 11.65 3.90 -18.58
N ALA A 132 10.32 4.10 -18.61
CA ALA A 132 9.33 3.23 -17.96
C ALA A 132 9.53 1.75 -18.32
N ILE A 133 9.75 1.45 -19.60
CA ILE A 133 9.91 0.09 -20.12
C ILE A 133 11.35 -0.36 -19.92
N ALA A 134 12.33 0.43 -20.39
CA ALA A 134 13.74 0.05 -20.40
C ALA A 134 14.29 -0.25 -18.99
N LYS A 135 13.76 0.42 -17.96
CA LYS A 135 14.14 0.23 -16.56
C LYS A 135 13.08 -0.54 -15.76
N ASN A 136 12.02 -1.00 -16.43
CA ASN A 136 10.86 -1.66 -15.84
C ASN A 136 10.33 -0.93 -14.58
N LEU A 137 10.16 0.39 -14.64
CA LEU A 137 9.87 1.24 -13.47
C LEU A 137 8.53 0.90 -12.83
N GLY A 138 8.47 0.98 -11.49
CA GLY A 138 7.22 0.90 -10.75
C GLY A 138 6.42 2.19 -10.89
N ASN A 139 5.19 2.09 -11.37
CA ASN A 139 4.25 3.21 -11.44
C ASN A 139 2.94 2.84 -10.77
N THR A 140 2.07 3.83 -10.55
CA THR A 140 0.74 3.58 -10.00
C THR A 140 -0.33 3.90 -11.04
N GLY A 141 -1.28 2.96 -11.20
CA GLY A 141 -2.50 3.11 -11.97
C GLY A 141 -3.72 3.32 -11.08
N LEU A 142 -4.81 3.77 -11.69
CA LEU A 142 -6.13 3.89 -11.06
C LEU A 142 -7.11 2.97 -11.79
N ALA A 143 -7.83 2.15 -11.03
CA ALA A 143 -8.98 1.40 -11.49
C ALA A 143 -10.23 1.82 -10.70
N VAL A 144 -11.40 1.61 -11.30
CA VAL A 144 -12.70 1.83 -10.66
C VAL A 144 -13.60 0.61 -10.82
N THR A 145 -14.40 0.33 -9.80
CA THR A 145 -15.42 -0.74 -9.78
C THR A 145 -16.59 -0.34 -8.90
N THR A 146 -17.72 -1.01 -9.08
CA THR A 146 -18.91 -0.92 -8.21
C THR A 146 -19.22 -2.24 -7.50
N ASP A 147 -18.53 -3.33 -7.86
CA ASP A 147 -18.87 -4.70 -7.42
C ASP A 147 -17.65 -5.58 -7.11
N PHE A 148 -16.43 -5.06 -7.24
CA PHE A 148 -15.16 -5.79 -7.09
C PHE A 148 -14.96 -6.97 -8.05
N CYS A 149 -15.82 -7.11 -9.06
CA CYS A 149 -15.75 -8.16 -10.07
C CYS A 149 -15.43 -7.58 -11.45
N HIS A 150 -15.98 -6.39 -11.76
CA HIS A 150 -15.78 -5.69 -13.02
C HIS A 150 -15.02 -4.39 -12.77
N PHE A 151 -13.87 -4.25 -13.44
CA PHE A 151 -12.98 -3.12 -13.26
C PHE A 151 -12.80 -2.36 -14.57
N ARG A 152 -12.76 -1.03 -14.47
CA ARG A 152 -12.28 -0.15 -15.53
C ARG A 152 -10.96 0.48 -15.11
N ARG A 153 -9.93 0.33 -15.94
CA ARG A 153 -8.67 1.08 -15.78
C ARG A 153 -8.89 2.50 -16.26
N LEU A 154 -8.54 3.47 -15.43
CA LEU A 154 -8.71 4.90 -15.73
C LEU A 154 -7.43 5.53 -16.27
N GLY A 155 -6.26 5.05 -15.84
CA GLY A 155 -4.98 5.54 -16.33
C GLY A 155 -3.89 5.49 -15.27
N ARG A 156 -2.76 6.14 -15.58
CA ARG A 156 -1.59 6.28 -14.71
C ARG A 156 -1.72 7.54 -13.86
N LEU A 157 -1.33 7.45 -12.58
CA LEU A 157 -1.31 8.58 -11.65
C LEU A 157 0.07 9.21 -11.48
N THR A 158 1.13 8.44 -11.67
CA THR A 158 2.52 8.87 -11.44
C THR A 158 3.25 9.18 -12.75
N SER A 159 4.36 9.91 -12.66
CA SER A 159 5.16 10.22 -13.84
C SER A 159 5.79 8.95 -14.44
N PRO A 160 5.77 8.74 -15.78
CA PRO A 160 6.38 7.56 -16.43
C PRO A 160 7.88 7.41 -16.21
N VAL A 161 8.56 8.47 -15.79
CA VAL A 161 10.03 8.50 -15.71
C VAL A 161 10.55 8.36 -14.28
N LEU A 162 9.65 8.15 -13.32
CA LEU A 162 9.95 7.92 -11.91
C LEU A 162 9.52 6.51 -11.48
N ASP A 163 10.20 5.95 -10.48
CA ASP A 163 9.69 4.78 -9.74
C ASP A 163 8.91 5.35 -8.56
N ASP A 164 7.59 5.25 -8.63
CA ASP A 164 6.68 5.93 -7.71
C ASP A 164 5.51 5.01 -7.39
N ARG A 165 5.53 4.54 -6.14
CA ARG A 165 4.66 3.53 -5.55
C ARG A 165 4.15 4.06 -4.22
N ASP A 166 3.36 3.26 -3.51
CA ASP A 166 2.72 3.69 -2.26
C ASP A 166 1.83 4.92 -2.46
N VAL A 167 1.18 4.96 -3.62
CA VAL A 167 0.25 6.02 -4.00
C VAL A 167 -1.11 5.75 -3.40
N ILE A 168 -1.62 6.72 -2.64
CA ILE A 168 -2.80 6.57 -1.81
C ILE A 168 -3.66 7.82 -1.95
N LEU A 169 -4.91 7.65 -2.32
CA LEU A 169 -5.89 8.73 -2.34
C LEU A 169 -6.48 8.94 -0.94
N PHE A 170 -6.79 10.18 -0.59
CA PHE A 170 -7.68 10.46 0.53
C PHE A 170 -9.12 10.06 0.16
N PRO A 171 -9.94 9.65 1.14
CA PRO A 171 -11.30 9.16 0.86
C PRO A 171 -12.33 10.26 0.62
N GLU A 172 -11.94 11.54 0.70
CA GLU A 172 -12.78 12.67 0.32
C GLU A 172 -11.90 13.84 -0.18
N LYS A 173 -12.54 14.85 -0.77
CA LYS A 173 -11.85 16.09 -1.14
C LYS A 173 -11.57 16.95 0.09
N VAL A 174 -10.38 17.55 0.16
CA VAL A 174 -10.05 18.57 1.16
C VAL A 174 -10.03 19.94 0.49
N ASN A 175 -10.80 20.89 1.01
CA ASN A 175 -10.96 22.23 0.43
C ASN A 175 -11.29 22.22 -1.08
N GLY A 176 -12.11 21.25 -1.52
CA GLY A 176 -12.55 21.11 -2.92
C GLY A 176 -11.59 20.36 -3.84
N GLN A 177 -10.43 19.92 -3.35
CA GLN A 177 -9.41 19.22 -4.13
C GLN A 177 -9.28 17.75 -3.71
N PHE A 178 -9.04 16.87 -4.67
CA PHE A 178 -8.53 15.53 -4.40
C PHE A 178 -7.13 15.61 -3.82
N VAL A 179 -6.81 14.68 -2.94
CA VAL A 179 -5.53 14.62 -2.25
C VAL A 179 -4.90 13.26 -2.48
N MET A 180 -3.63 13.24 -2.86
CA MET A 180 -2.88 12.02 -3.14
C MET A 180 -1.55 12.05 -2.39
N LEU A 181 -1.28 10.96 -1.65
CA LEU A 181 0.05 10.63 -1.17
C LEU A 181 0.80 9.88 -2.26
N HIS A 182 2.10 10.10 -2.37
CA HIS A 182 2.99 9.35 -3.27
C HIS A 182 4.41 9.31 -2.70
N ARG A 183 5.27 8.46 -3.28
CA ARG A 183 6.60 8.18 -2.73
C ARG A 183 7.62 7.97 -3.86
N PRO A 184 7.98 9.04 -4.60
CA PRO A 184 8.94 8.92 -5.70
C PRO A 184 10.31 8.51 -5.18
N LYS A 185 10.84 7.37 -5.64
CA LYS A 185 12.14 6.84 -5.20
C LYS A 185 13.29 7.78 -5.52
N GLN A 186 13.17 8.55 -6.59
CA GLN A 186 14.19 9.48 -7.08
C GLN A 186 14.15 10.86 -6.40
N TYR A 187 13.16 11.15 -5.53
CA TYR A 187 13.08 12.42 -4.81
C TYR A 187 13.98 12.38 -3.57
N ILE A 188 15.29 12.33 -3.81
CA ILE A 188 16.35 12.26 -2.78
C ILE A 188 17.51 13.21 -3.10
N GLY A 189 18.32 13.52 -2.09
CA GLY A 189 19.48 14.41 -2.19
C GLY A 189 19.15 15.87 -1.91
N GLU A 190 20.16 16.74 -2.03
CA GLU A 190 20.11 18.16 -1.66
C GLU A 190 18.89 18.91 -2.23
N LYS A 191 18.53 18.61 -3.49
CA LYS A 191 17.37 19.22 -4.15
C LYS A 191 16.05 19.01 -3.40
N PHE A 192 15.88 17.84 -2.79
CA PHE A 192 14.63 17.44 -2.13
C PHE A 192 14.73 17.49 -0.60
N GLY A 193 15.92 17.69 -0.05
CA GLY A 193 16.15 17.81 1.39
C GLY A 193 15.97 16.50 2.16
N VAL A 194 16.03 15.35 1.49
CA VAL A 194 15.85 14.02 2.11
C VAL A 194 16.89 13.04 1.59
N GLU A 195 17.41 12.17 2.46
CA GLU A 195 18.40 11.15 2.08
C GLU A 195 17.73 9.92 1.46
N TYR A 196 16.59 9.51 2.01
CA TYR A 196 15.86 8.31 1.61
C TYR A 196 14.49 8.65 1.01
N PRO A 197 13.92 7.73 0.20
CA PRO A 197 12.56 7.87 -0.30
C PRO A 197 11.58 8.14 0.86
N SER A 198 10.82 9.22 0.72
CA SER A 198 10.02 9.84 1.77
C SER A 198 8.58 10.08 1.28
N ILE A 199 7.65 10.37 2.19
CA ILE A 199 6.22 10.54 1.87
C ILE A 199 5.97 11.96 1.43
N TRP A 200 5.37 12.10 0.24
CA TRP A 200 4.97 13.38 -0.32
C TRP A 200 3.46 13.42 -0.53
N ILE A 201 2.91 14.62 -0.64
CA ILE A 201 1.47 14.86 -0.85
C ILE A 201 1.25 15.87 -1.97
N LYS A 202 0.20 15.62 -2.78
CA LYS A 202 -0.25 16.45 -3.89
C LYS A 202 -1.73 16.75 -3.79
N PHE A 203 -2.14 17.85 -4.42
CA PHE A 203 -3.52 18.28 -4.54
C PHE A 203 -3.89 18.44 -6.02
N SER A 204 -5.10 18.03 -6.40
CA SER A 204 -5.62 18.20 -7.76
C SER A 204 -7.13 18.35 -7.78
N ASP A 205 -7.65 18.99 -8.84
CA ASP A 205 -9.09 19.14 -9.04
C ASP A 205 -9.70 17.92 -9.77
N ASP A 206 -8.86 17.05 -10.33
CA ASP A 206 -9.22 15.84 -11.08
C ASP A 206 -8.39 14.62 -10.62
N LEU A 207 -8.99 13.42 -10.64
CA LEU A 207 -8.36 12.18 -10.16
C LEU A 207 -7.24 11.65 -11.05
N LEU A 208 -7.05 12.17 -12.27
CA LEU A 208 -5.98 11.76 -13.20
C LEU A 208 -4.98 12.88 -13.50
N ASP A 209 -5.28 14.13 -13.17
CA ASP A 209 -4.40 15.28 -13.42
C ASP A 209 -3.40 15.54 -12.28
N TRP A 210 -2.35 14.74 -12.16
CA TRP A 210 -1.31 14.89 -11.12
C TRP A 210 0.05 15.38 -11.63
N GLU A 211 0.28 15.29 -12.94
CA GLU A 211 1.51 15.74 -13.58
C GLU A 211 1.58 17.27 -13.53
N GLY A 212 2.73 17.83 -13.18
CA GLY A 212 2.89 19.28 -13.01
C GLY A 212 2.27 19.88 -11.72
N LYS A 213 1.48 19.12 -10.95
CA LYS A 213 1.05 19.56 -9.60
C LYS A 213 2.23 19.53 -8.64
N GLU A 214 2.29 20.53 -7.76
CA GLU A 214 3.32 20.63 -6.73
C GLU A 214 3.25 19.43 -5.78
N SER A 215 4.42 18.90 -5.44
CA SER A 215 4.59 17.81 -4.50
C SER A 215 5.22 18.36 -3.25
N HIS A 216 4.50 18.29 -2.13
CA HIS A 216 4.97 18.79 -0.84
C HIS A 216 5.51 17.63 0.01
N LEU A 217 6.67 17.82 0.65
CA LEU A 217 7.20 16.81 1.57
C LEU A 217 6.29 16.76 2.80
N LEU A 218 5.65 15.62 3.03
CA LEU A 218 4.79 15.43 4.20
C LEU A 218 5.60 14.89 5.37
N LEU A 219 6.35 13.81 5.13
CA LEU A 219 7.15 13.16 6.16
C LEU A 219 8.43 12.59 5.54
N THR A 220 9.55 12.77 6.25
CA THR A 220 10.83 12.10 5.97
C THR A 220 11.20 11.19 7.13
N GLY A 221 11.98 10.16 6.82
CA GLY A 221 12.50 9.22 7.81
C GLY A 221 13.54 9.83 8.75
N ARG A 222 13.84 9.11 9.84
CA ARG A 222 14.92 9.44 10.79
C ARG A 222 16.08 8.47 10.61
N GLU A 223 17.26 9.00 10.31
CA GLU A 223 18.49 8.21 10.16
C GLU A 223 18.76 7.34 11.38
N ASN A 224 19.26 6.12 11.14
CA ASN A 224 19.58 5.15 12.20
C ASN A 224 18.40 4.75 13.11
N THR A 225 17.17 4.80 12.59
CA THR A 225 15.97 4.33 13.28
C THR A 225 15.21 3.29 12.46
N TRP A 226 14.12 2.75 13.00
CA TRP A 226 13.25 1.82 12.30
C TRP A 226 12.54 2.41 11.08
N GLU A 227 12.50 3.75 10.97
CA GLU A 227 11.78 4.50 9.94
C GLU A 227 12.74 5.36 9.10
N GLU A 228 13.89 4.81 8.71
CA GLU A 228 14.88 5.52 7.89
C GLU A 228 14.39 5.74 6.45
N LYS A 229 13.87 4.69 5.81
CA LYS A 229 13.09 4.78 4.56
C LYS A 229 11.61 4.61 4.89
N ILE A 230 10.74 5.48 4.39
CA ILE A 230 9.31 5.45 4.70
C ILE A 230 8.41 5.53 3.47
N GLY A 231 7.17 5.08 3.62
CA GLY A 231 6.12 5.19 2.62
C GLY A 231 4.73 5.15 3.25
N GLY A 232 3.73 5.68 2.54
CA GLY A 232 2.34 5.54 2.98
C GLY A 232 1.94 4.07 2.99
N SER A 233 1.14 3.66 3.97
CA SER A 233 0.65 2.28 4.06
C SER A 233 -0.76 2.16 3.51
N THR A 234 -1.71 2.76 4.22
CA THR A 234 -3.15 2.61 3.98
C THR A 234 -3.82 3.95 3.70
N PRO A 235 -5.01 3.97 3.07
CA PRO A 235 -5.85 5.16 3.00
C PRO A 235 -6.00 5.85 4.37
N PRO A 236 -5.84 7.18 4.44
CA PRO A 236 -6.17 7.91 5.66
C PRO A 236 -7.65 7.73 6.01
N LEU A 237 -7.93 7.54 7.30
CA LEU A 237 -9.29 7.42 7.81
C LEU A 237 -9.67 8.73 8.50
N LYS A 238 -10.82 9.28 8.13
CA LYS A 238 -11.34 10.50 8.75
C LYS A 238 -11.82 10.18 10.17
N THR A 239 -11.41 11.01 11.12
CA THR A 239 -11.89 10.99 12.51
C THR A 239 -12.35 12.39 12.92
N ASP A 240 -12.97 12.52 14.09
CA ASP A 240 -13.33 13.83 14.65
C ASP A 240 -12.09 14.63 15.12
N LYS A 241 -10.90 14.02 15.17
CA LYS A 241 -9.64 14.66 15.59
C LYS A 241 -8.68 14.98 14.45
N GLY A 242 -8.91 14.45 13.25
CA GLY A 242 -7.94 14.49 12.16
C GLY A 242 -8.05 13.33 11.18
N TRP A 243 -7.18 13.34 10.19
CA TRP A 243 -6.91 12.20 9.32
C TRP A 243 -5.95 11.23 10.02
N LEU A 244 -6.45 10.07 10.46
CA LEU A 244 -5.63 8.99 10.97
C LEU A 244 -4.97 8.27 9.79
N MET A 245 -3.65 8.34 9.69
CA MET A 245 -2.87 7.73 8.62
C MET A 245 -1.85 6.74 9.18
N LEU A 246 -1.72 5.59 8.53
CA LEU A 246 -0.66 4.63 8.81
C LEU A 246 0.45 4.76 7.75
N TYR A 247 1.69 4.60 8.18
CA TYR A 247 2.85 4.57 7.29
C TYR A 247 3.80 3.46 7.71
N HIS A 248 4.56 2.95 6.73
CA HIS A 248 5.59 1.96 7.00
C HIS A 248 6.96 2.64 7.06
N GLY A 249 7.84 2.07 7.87
CA GLY A 249 9.24 2.44 8.00
C GLY A 249 10.12 1.20 7.86
N VAL A 250 11.30 1.40 7.28
CA VAL A 250 12.30 0.36 7.09
C VAL A 250 13.66 0.87 7.55
N GLU A 251 14.32 0.09 8.39
CA GLU A 251 15.68 0.37 8.86
C GLU A 251 16.75 0.03 7.81
N HIS A 252 17.98 0.49 8.05
CA HIS A 252 19.18 0.17 7.28
C HIS A 252 19.04 0.48 5.78
N GLY A 253 18.50 1.65 5.47
CA GLY A 253 18.31 2.15 4.11
C GLY A 253 17.34 1.31 3.28
N GLY A 254 16.40 0.60 3.92
CA GLY A 254 15.42 -0.24 3.24
C GLY A 254 15.73 -1.74 3.23
N LYS A 255 16.73 -2.19 4.00
CA LYS A 255 17.22 -3.59 3.98
C LYS A 255 16.89 -4.38 5.25
N GLY A 256 16.40 -3.74 6.29
CA GLY A 256 15.98 -4.41 7.52
C GLY A 256 14.47 -4.57 7.62
N TYR A 257 13.96 -4.58 8.85
CA TYR A 257 12.56 -4.90 9.09
C TYR A 257 11.60 -3.77 8.71
N TYR A 258 10.49 -4.15 8.07
CA TYR A 258 9.35 -3.26 7.85
C TYR A 258 8.50 -3.22 9.11
N ARG A 259 8.27 -2.00 9.63
CA ARG A 259 7.40 -1.72 10.77
C ARG A 259 6.43 -0.61 10.43
N VAL A 260 5.42 -0.40 11.27
CA VAL A 260 4.33 0.56 11.01
C VAL A 260 4.27 1.61 12.11
N GLY A 261 4.09 2.87 11.72
CA GLY A 261 3.75 3.98 12.61
C GLY A 261 2.39 4.60 12.25
N ALA A 262 1.96 5.56 13.07
CA ALA A 262 0.74 6.33 12.83
C ALA A 262 0.99 7.83 12.88
N LEU A 263 0.19 8.56 12.10
CA LEU A 263 0.11 10.00 12.04
C LEU A 263 -1.34 10.43 12.27
N LEU A 264 -1.49 11.60 12.87
CA LEU A 264 -2.74 12.36 12.83
C LEU A 264 -2.49 13.65 12.06
N LEU A 265 -3.17 13.83 10.93
CA LEU A 265 -3.07 15.05 10.12
C LEU A 265 -4.30 15.95 10.36
N ASP A 266 -4.13 17.25 10.19
CA ASP A 266 -5.20 18.23 10.31
C ASP A 266 -6.27 18.04 9.20
N LEU A 267 -7.55 18.14 9.56
CA LEU A 267 -8.66 17.88 8.63
C LEU A 267 -8.71 18.85 7.46
N ASP A 268 -8.45 20.13 7.74
CA ASP A 268 -8.56 21.21 6.77
C ASP A 268 -7.25 21.42 6.02
N ASN A 269 -6.11 21.05 6.63
CA ASN A 269 -4.80 21.13 5.99
C ASN A 269 -3.95 19.87 6.25
N PRO A 270 -4.03 18.83 5.39
CA PRO A 270 -3.34 17.57 5.60
C PRO A 270 -1.80 17.66 5.47
N LEU A 271 -1.25 18.84 5.12
CA LEU A 271 0.19 19.11 5.24
C LEU A 271 0.64 19.27 6.70
N LYS A 272 -0.29 19.52 7.62
CA LYS A 272 0.00 19.75 9.04
C LYS A 272 -0.16 18.45 9.81
N ILE A 273 0.97 17.90 10.25
CA ILE A 273 1.02 16.77 11.19
C ILE A 273 0.70 17.30 12.59
N LEU A 274 -0.38 16.80 13.20
CA LEU A 274 -0.79 17.12 14.57
C LEU A 274 -0.11 16.21 15.60
N ALA A 275 0.09 14.94 15.23
CA ALA A 275 0.74 13.95 16.06
C ALA A 275 1.41 12.87 15.21
N LYS A 276 2.48 12.28 15.73
CA LYS A 276 3.24 11.18 15.09
C LYS A 276 3.83 10.26 16.15
N THR A 277 3.65 8.96 15.95
CA THR A 277 4.24 7.95 16.85
C THR A 277 5.76 8.02 16.89
N HIS A 278 6.34 7.93 18.09
CA HIS A 278 7.81 7.87 18.28
C HIS A 278 8.38 6.48 17.97
N GLU A 279 7.67 5.43 18.37
CA GLU A 279 7.99 4.02 18.13
C GLU A 279 6.97 3.38 17.20
N SER A 280 7.30 2.22 16.62
CA SER A 280 6.37 1.45 15.80
C SER A 280 5.16 0.98 16.62
N ILE A 281 3.99 0.93 16.00
CA ILE A 281 2.77 0.35 16.59
C ILE A 281 2.51 -1.09 16.12
N LEU A 282 3.17 -1.53 15.04
CA LEU A 282 3.15 -2.90 14.55
C LEU A 282 4.54 -3.24 13.98
N GLU A 283 5.05 -4.43 14.32
CA GLU A 283 6.34 -4.94 13.85
C GLU A 283 6.31 -6.46 13.69
N PRO A 284 7.28 -7.07 12.98
CA PRO A 284 7.40 -8.52 12.87
C PRO A 284 7.80 -9.14 14.21
N GLU A 285 6.99 -10.07 14.70
CA GLU A 285 7.22 -10.80 15.95
C GLU A 285 6.99 -12.31 15.77
N GLU A 286 6.09 -12.68 14.86
CA GLU A 286 5.72 -14.07 14.59
C GLU A 286 6.63 -14.69 13.52
N ASP A 287 6.83 -16.02 13.58
CA ASP A 287 7.69 -16.76 12.64
C ASP A 287 7.29 -16.52 11.18
N PHE A 288 5.99 -16.41 10.90
CA PHE A 288 5.47 -16.15 9.55
C PHE A 288 5.64 -14.69 9.09
N GLU A 289 5.93 -13.76 10.00
CA GLU A 289 6.30 -12.36 9.70
C GLU A 289 7.82 -12.19 9.53
N ILE A 290 8.59 -13.03 10.24
CA ILE A 290 10.06 -13.01 10.21
C ILE A 290 10.58 -13.79 9.01
N ASN A 291 9.94 -14.91 8.63
CA ASN A 291 10.45 -15.83 7.63
C ASN A 291 9.52 -15.96 6.42
N GLY A 292 9.98 -15.49 5.26
CA GLY A 292 9.23 -15.57 4.00
C GLY A 292 10.09 -15.21 2.79
N TYR A 293 9.47 -14.65 1.74
CA TYR A 293 10.21 -14.15 0.58
C TYR A 293 10.90 -12.82 0.87
N TYR A 294 10.34 -12.05 1.81
CA TYR A 294 11.01 -10.95 2.47
C TYR A 294 11.06 -11.23 3.97
N ASN A 295 12.26 -11.24 4.55
CA ASN A 295 12.40 -11.54 5.98
C ASN A 295 12.13 -10.31 6.84
N GLY A 296 11.28 -10.47 7.85
CA GLY A 296 10.93 -9.41 8.81
C GLY A 296 10.08 -8.31 8.18
N CYS A 297 8.87 -8.64 7.73
CA CYS A 297 8.00 -7.66 7.10
C CYS A 297 6.55 -7.74 7.60
N VAL A 298 6.05 -6.60 8.08
CA VAL A 298 4.62 -6.30 8.19
C VAL A 298 4.29 -5.10 7.30
N PHE A 299 3.39 -5.28 6.34
CA PHE A 299 3.11 -4.26 5.30
C PHE A 299 1.61 -4.03 5.11
N PRO A 300 1.01 -3.06 5.83
CA PRO A 300 -0.40 -2.75 5.68
C PRO A 300 -0.71 -2.01 4.38
N THR A 301 -1.79 -2.41 3.72
CA THR A 301 -2.35 -1.71 2.54
C THR A 301 -3.85 -1.46 2.67
N GLY A 302 -4.52 -2.08 3.64
CA GLY A 302 -5.94 -1.89 3.93
C GLY A 302 -6.18 -1.64 5.40
N ASN A 303 -7.00 -0.64 5.71
CA ASN A 303 -7.52 -0.42 7.04
C ASN A 303 -8.97 0.08 6.97
N VAL A 304 -9.75 -0.24 7.99
CA VAL A 304 -11.13 0.24 8.12
C VAL A 304 -11.46 0.41 9.59
N ILE A 305 -12.40 1.31 9.87
CA ILE A 305 -12.99 1.45 11.20
C ILE A 305 -14.39 0.85 11.15
N VAL A 306 -14.66 -0.08 12.05
CA VAL A 306 -16.01 -0.59 12.32
C VAL A 306 -16.29 -0.33 13.80
N ASP A 307 -17.27 0.53 14.06
CA ASP A 307 -17.54 1.12 15.38
C ASP A 307 -16.27 1.78 15.96
N ASP A 308 -15.75 1.29 17.10
CA ASP A 308 -14.49 1.78 17.70
C ASP A 308 -13.29 0.89 17.35
N THR A 309 -13.46 -0.14 16.52
CA THR A 309 -12.35 -1.04 16.19
C THR A 309 -11.69 -0.60 14.90
N LEU A 310 -10.41 -0.26 14.98
CA LEU A 310 -9.54 -0.15 13.81
C LEU A 310 -9.08 -1.55 13.41
N PHE A 311 -9.41 -1.97 12.20
CA PHE A 311 -8.84 -3.16 11.57
C PHE A 311 -7.69 -2.74 10.66
N VAL A 312 -6.53 -3.36 10.83
CA VAL A 312 -5.34 -3.15 10.00
C VAL A 312 -4.97 -4.47 9.34
N TYR A 313 -5.17 -4.56 8.04
CA TYR A 313 -4.87 -5.73 7.22
C TYR A 313 -3.51 -5.57 6.56
N TYR A 314 -2.63 -6.55 6.75
CA TYR A 314 -1.23 -6.43 6.36
C TYR A 314 -0.70 -7.69 5.69
N GLY A 315 0.20 -7.48 4.73
CA GLY A 315 1.06 -8.53 4.22
C GLY A 315 2.13 -8.89 5.24
N SER A 316 2.43 -10.18 5.32
CA SER A 316 3.40 -10.74 6.25
C SER A 316 4.45 -11.55 5.48
N ALA A 317 5.71 -11.13 5.61
CA ALA A 317 6.88 -11.71 4.95
C ALA A 317 6.73 -11.97 3.43
N ASP A 318 5.95 -11.13 2.74
CA ASP A 318 5.55 -11.29 1.33
C ASP A 318 4.92 -12.66 1.00
N LYS A 319 4.20 -13.25 1.97
CA LYS A 319 3.65 -14.59 1.80
C LYS A 319 2.22 -14.74 2.30
N TYR A 320 1.87 -14.08 3.39
CA TYR A 320 0.57 -14.23 4.04
C TYR A 320 -0.16 -12.89 4.20
N VAL A 321 -1.47 -12.96 4.41
CA VAL A 321 -2.30 -11.86 4.88
C VAL A 321 -2.66 -12.08 6.34
N CYS A 322 -2.49 -11.05 7.14
CA CYS A 322 -2.78 -11.02 8.57
C CYS A 322 -3.64 -9.80 8.91
N VAL A 323 -4.21 -9.80 10.12
CA VAL A 323 -4.96 -8.68 10.68
C VAL A 323 -4.52 -8.36 12.11
N ALA A 324 -4.43 -7.07 12.42
CA ALA A 324 -4.24 -6.55 13.76
C ALA A 324 -5.30 -5.47 14.06
N THR A 325 -5.64 -5.31 15.33
CA THR A 325 -6.71 -4.40 15.76
C THR A 325 -6.32 -3.54 16.95
N CYS A 326 -6.96 -2.38 17.09
CA CYS A 326 -6.99 -1.63 18.35
C CYS A 326 -8.29 -0.81 18.47
N SER A 327 -8.54 -0.24 19.65
CA SER A 327 -9.54 0.82 19.77
C SER A 327 -9.05 2.09 19.06
N VAL A 328 -9.92 2.73 18.29
CA VAL A 328 -9.65 4.03 17.65
C VAL A 328 -9.52 5.10 18.71
N ASN A 329 -10.40 5.11 19.70
CA ASN A 329 -10.35 6.08 20.80
C ASN A 329 -9.04 5.99 21.59
N GLU A 330 -8.55 4.79 21.87
CA GLU A 330 -7.25 4.59 22.54
C GLU A 330 -6.09 5.09 21.68
N LEU A 331 -6.10 4.80 20.37
CA LEU A 331 -5.06 5.25 19.45
C LEU A 331 -5.04 6.77 19.29
N LEU A 332 -6.19 7.40 19.12
CA LEU A 332 -6.31 8.85 19.04
C LEU A 332 -5.89 9.53 20.35
N SER A 333 -6.25 8.95 21.49
CA SER A 333 -5.82 9.45 22.80
C SER A 333 -4.31 9.40 22.90
N TYR A 334 -3.69 8.24 22.67
CA TYR A 334 -2.23 8.07 22.66
C TYR A 334 -1.54 9.07 21.72
N LEU A 335 -2.06 9.25 20.51
CA LEU A 335 -1.51 10.21 19.55
C LEU A 335 -1.54 11.65 20.10
N LEU A 336 -2.65 12.06 20.71
CA LEU A 336 -2.86 13.43 21.19
C LEU A 336 -2.26 13.73 22.57
N THR A 337 -1.96 12.72 23.38
CA THR A 337 -1.35 12.89 24.70
C THR A 337 0.16 12.69 24.66
N ASP A 338 0.64 11.67 23.95
CA ASP A 338 2.02 11.19 24.07
C ASP A 338 2.84 11.40 22.80
N CYS A 339 2.23 11.81 21.68
CA CYS A 339 2.86 11.86 20.36
C CYS A 339 2.61 13.17 19.59
N LYS A 340 2.18 14.24 20.28
CA LYS A 340 2.00 15.56 19.66
C LYS A 340 3.32 16.10 19.13
N VAL A 341 3.25 16.76 17.97
CA VAL A 341 4.39 17.42 17.31
C VAL A 341 4.47 18.90 17.66
#